data_AF-A0A8T7CS31-F1
#
_entry.id   AF-A0A8T7CS31-F1
#
_cell.length_a   1.000
_cell.length_b   1.000
_cell.length_c   1.000
_cell.angle_alpha   90.00
_cell.angle_beta   90.00
_cell.angle_gamma   90.00
#
_symmetry.space_group_name_H-M   'P 1'
#
loop_
_entity.id
_entity.type
_entity.pdbx_description
1 polymer ?
#
loop_
_entity_poly.entity_id
_entity_poly.type
_entity_poly.pdbx_seq_one_letter_code
_entity_poly.pdbx_strand_id
1 'polypeptide(L)'
;PDLPYEKLEGFRATRLGNRHRAEPVVRARDPRGSTIYWVGPAGPQQDCGPGTDFDAVNKGFVSVTPLKIDLTAHNEIEDIAGWLQDDT
;
A
#
# COMPACT_ATOMS: atom_id res chain seq x y z
N PRO A 1 -0.27 9.30 -13.41
CA PRO A 1 0.70 8.85 -14.44
C PRO A 1 1.61 10.02 -14.76
N ASP A 2 2.88 9.75 -15.07
CA ASP A 2 3.84 10.80 -15.40
C ASP A 2 3.70 11.18 -16.87
N LEU A 3 2.66 11.97 -17.16
CA LEU A 3 2.26 12.39 -18.51
C LEU A 3 1.81 13.86 -18.48
N PRO A 4 2.04 14.64 -19.56
CA PRO A 4 1.39 15.94 -19.74
C PRO A 4 -0.13 15.82 -19.61
N TYR A 5 -0.77 16.89 -19.14
CA TYR A 5 -2.21 16.88 -18.83
C TYR A 5 -3.06 16.50 -20.05
N GLU A 6 -2.67 16.96 -21.24
CA GLU A 6 -3.35 16.71 -22.50
C GLU A 6 -3.26 15.26 -22.98
N LYS A 7 -2.35 14.47 -22.38
CA LYS A 7 -2.14 13.04 -22.68
C LYS A 7 -2.74 12.11 -21.63
N LEU A 8 -3.48 12.64 -20.66
CA LEU A 8 -4.18 11.82 -19.67
C LEU A 8 -5.38 11.14 -20.33
N GLU A 9 -5.51 9.83 -20.08
CA GLU A 9 -6.66 9.04 -20.56
C GLU A 9 -7.95 9.31 -19.76
N GLY A 10 -7.91 10.24 -18.80
CA GLY A 10 -8.99 10.60 -17.89
C GLY A 10 -8.79 10.08 -16.47
N PHE A 11 -9.90 9.97 -15.72
CA PHE A 11 -9.92 9.59 -14.30
C PHE A 11 -10.54 8.20 -14.12
N ARG A 12 -10.04 7.43 -13.15
CA ARG A 12 -10.62 6.14 -12.74
C ARG A 12 -10.73 6.05 -11.23
N ALA A 13 -11.90 5.61 -10.77
CA ALA A 13 -12.06 5.11 -9.42
C ALA A 13 -11.33 3.76 -9.31
N THR A 14 -10.53 3.61 -8.26
CA THR A 14 -9.63 2.46 -8.07
C THR A 14 -9.73 1.91 -6.66
N ARG A 15 -9.35 0.64 -6.48
CA ARG A 15 -9.03 0.08 -5.16
C ARG A 15 -7.53 0.27 -4.86
N LEU A 16 -7.16 0.31 -3.58
CA LEU A 16 -5.76 0.42 -3.16
C LEU A 16 -5.01 -0.86 -3.55
N GLY A 17 -3.95 -0.74 -4.36
CA GLY A 17 -3.01 -1.83 -4.61
C GLY A 17 -2.07 -2.01 -3.41
N ASN A 18 -1.28 -3.08 -3.41
CA ASN A 18 -0.28 -3.30 -2.36
C ASN A 18 1.09 -3.69 -2.92
N ARG A 19 2.12 -3.45 -2.10
CA ARG A 19 3.49 -3.86 -2.39
C ARG A 19 3.91 -4.94 -1.41
N HIS A 20 4.85 -5.78 -1.84
CA HIS A 20 5.59 -6.65 -0.95
C HIS A 20 6.33 -5.82 0.11
N ARG A 21 6.71 -6.48 1.21
CA ARG A 21 7.53 -5.85 2.26
C ARG A 21 8.75 -5.16 1.66
N ALA A 22 9.14 -4.04 2.25
CA ALA A 22 10.36 -3.33 1.87
C ALA A 22 11.57 -4.26 1.91
N GLU A 23 12.54 -3.99 1.04
CA GLU A 23 13.79 -4.71 1.05
C GLU A 23 14.54 -4.53 2.40
N PRO A 24 15.44 -5.45 2.75
CA PRO A 24 16.19 -5.38 4.00
C PRO A 24 16.91 -4.04 4.19
N VAL A 25 17.06 -3.63 5.44
CA VAL A 25 17.82 -2.42 5.79
C VAL A 25 19.29 -2.55 5.37
N VAL A 26 19.83 -1.46 4.82
CA VAL A 26 21.23 -1.40 4.41
C VAL A 26 22.05 -0.73 5.51
N ARG A 27 22.95 -1.50 6.14
CA ARG A 27 23.87 -0.99 7.16
C ARG A 27 25.02 -0.22 6.51
N ALA A 28 25.30 0.99 6.97
CA ALA A 28 26.41 1.81 6.52
C ALA A 28 27.10 2.52 7.69
N ARG A 29 28.21 3.22 7.40
CA ARG A 29 28.84 4.17 8.33
C ARG A 29 28.64 5.59 7.84
N ASP A 30 28.34 6.51 8.75
CA ASP A 30 28.36 7.93 8.44
C ASP A 30 29.82 8.45 8.34
N PRO A 31 30.03 9.69 7.88
CA PRO A 31 31.36 10.29 7.79
C PRO A 31 32.08 10.46 9.15
N ARG A 32 31.37 10.32 10.27
CA ARG A 32 31.91 10.39 11.64
C ARG A 32 32.19 9.01 12.23
N GLY A 33 31.98 7.94 11.45
CA GLY A 33 32.24 6.56 11.84
C GLY A 33 31.09 5.86 12.58
N SER A 34 29.96 6.54 12.83
CA SER A 34 28.78 5.98 13.49
C SER A 34 28.06 5.00 12.56
N THR A 35 27.46 3.95 13.12
CA THR A 35 26.63 3.04 12.32
C THR A 35 25.28 3.68 12.02
N ILE A 36 24.88 3.66 10.75
CA ILE A 36 23.56 4.09 10.28
C ILE A 36 22.88 2.94 9.54
N TYR A 37 21.54 2.98 9.49
CA TYR A 37 20.72 1.99 8.80
C TYR A 37 19.79 2.71 7.83
N TRP A 38 19.94 2.43 6.54
CA TRP A 38 19.04 2.93 5.51
C TRP A 38 17.85 2.00 5.38
N VAL A 39 16.64 2.57 5.36
CA VAL A 39 15.43 1.83 5.00
C VAL A 39 15.57 1.41 3.54
N GLY A 40 15.45 0.10 3.28
CA GLY A 40 15.52 -0.44 1.93
C GLY A 40 14.37 0.09 1.06
N PRO A 41 14.51 0.04 -0.28
CA PRO A 41 13.44 0.45 -1.18
C PRO A 41 12.16 -0.33 -0.91
N ALA A 42 11.02 0.30 -1.23
CA ALA A 42 9.74 -0.40 -1.17
C ALA A 42 9.77 -1.65 -2.05
N GLY A 43 9.22 -2.76 -1.55
CA GLY A 43 9.22 -4.02 -2.27
C GLY A 43 8.47 -3.94 -3.60
N PRO A 44 8.63 -4.96 -4.47
CA PRO A 44 7.91 -5.04 -5.73
C PRO A 44 6.39 -5.01 -5.52
N GLN A 45 5.64 -4.61 -6.55
CA GLN A 45 4.17 -4.66 -6.54
C GLN A 45 3.71 -6.09 -6.25
N GLN A 46 2.87 -6.26 -5.23
CA GLN A 46 2.30 -7.54 -4.84
C GLN A 46 0.88 -7.68 -5.41
N ASP A 47 0.09 -6.62 -5.34
CA ASP A 47 -1.21 -6.48 -5.99
C ASP A 47 -1.25 -5.20 -6.82
N CYS A 48 -0.98 -5.37 -8.10
CA CYS A 48 -1.10 -4.38 -9.16
C CYS A 48 -2.08 -4.85 -10.25
N GLY A 49 -3.03 -5.72 -9.88
CA GLY A 49 -3.99 -6.28 -10.82
C GLY A 49 -5.01 -5.25 -11.33
N PRO A 50 -5.92 -5.67 -12.25
CA PRO A 50 -6.96 -4.80 -12.78
C PRO A 50 -7.74 -4.06 -11.69
N GLY A 51 -7.95 -2.75 -11.90
CA GLY A 51 -8.70 -1.89 -10.99
C GLY A 51 -7.92 -1.32 -9.80
N THR A 52 -6.64 -1.70 -9.65
CA THR A 52 -5.73 -1.04 -8.70
C THR A 52 -5.34 0.36 -9.18
N ASP A 53 -4.89 1.18 -8.23
CA ASP A 53 -4.19 2.43 -8.52
C ASP A 53 -2.97 2.23 -9.45
N PHE A 54 -2.17 1.18 -9.23
CA PHE A 54 -1.05 0.82 -10.09
C PHE A 54 -1.49 0.54 -11.54
N ASP A 55 -2.55 -0.27 -11.73
CA ASP A 55 -3.09 -0.59 -13.06
C ASP A 55 -3.59 0.66 -13.79
N ALA A 56 -4.29 1.56 -13.09
CA ALA A 56 -4.76 2.82 -13.66
C ALA A 56 -3.60 3.72 -14.10
N VAL A 57 -2.58 3.88 -13.24
CA VAL A 57 -1.39 4.69 -13.55
C VAL A 57 -0.61 4.11 -14.72
N ASN A 58 -0.40 2.78 -14.76
CA ASN A 58 0.30 2.10 -15.85
C ASN A 58 -0.43 2.24 -17.20
N LYS A 59 -1.75 2.43 -17.18
CA LYS A 59 -2.60 2.64 -18.37
C LYS A 59 -2.81 4.11 -18.74
N GLY A 60 -2.12 5.06 -18.08
CA GLY A 60 -2.23 6.49 -18.41
C GLY A 60 -3.43 7.22 -17.79
N PHE A 61 -4.13 6.62 -16.84
CA PHE A 61 -5.26 7.24 -16.14
C PHE A 61 -4.83 7.87 -14.81
N VAL A 62 -5.50 8.96 -14.41
CA VAL A 62 -5.47 9.45 -13.03
C VAL A 62 -6.24 8.47 -12.13
N SER A 63 -5.60 8.00 -11.07
CA SER A 63 -6.19 7.11 -10.07
C SER A 63 -6.81 7.93 -8.94
N VAL A 64 -8.06 7.61 -8.58
CA VAL A 64 -8.76 8.17 -7.43
C VAL A 64 -9.22 7.01 -6.55
N THR A 65 -8.53 6.80 -5.43
CA THR A 65 -8.79 5.68 -4.51
C THR A 65 -9.50 6.20 -3.25
N PRO A 66 -10.76 5.83 -3.00
CA PRO A 66 -11.42 6.14 -1.73
C PRO A 66 -10.81 5.27 -0.62
N LEU A 67 -10.33 5.91 0.44
CA LEU A 67 -9.77 5.24 1.62
C LEU A 67 -10.64 5.47 2.86
N LYS A 68 -10.69 4.47 3.73
CA LYS A 68 -11.25 4.58 5.08
C LYS A 68 -10.10 4.57 6.09
N ILE A 69 -10.20 5.37 7.14
CA ILE A 69 -9.22 5.39 8.25
C ILE A 69 -9.59 4.42 9.37
N ASP A 70 -10.86 4.01 9.42
CA ASP A 70 -11.32 3.01 10.37
C ASP A 70 -10.85 1.63 9.90
N LEU A 71 -9.85 1.11 10.60
CA LEU A 71 -9.24 -0.19 10.35
C LEU A 71 -9.85 -1.30 11.22
N THR A 72 -10.93 -1.00 11.94
CA THR A 72 -11.66 -2.02 12.70
C THR A 72 -12.17 -3.08 11.73
N ALA A 73 -11.83 -4.35 11.98
CA ALA A 73 -12.31 -5.47 11.21
C ALA A 73 -13.77 -5.77 11.62
N HIS A 74 -14.70 -4.92 11.19
CA HIS A 74 -16.11 -4.94 11.64
C HIS A 74 -16.80 -6.30 11.44
N ASN A 75 -16.43 -7.02 10.38
CA ASN A 75 -16.98 -8.36 10.10
C ASN A 75 -16.53 -9.41 11.13
N GLU A 76 -15.45 -9.17 11.87
CA GLU A 76 -14.88 -10.11 12.84
C GLU A 76 -15.42 -9.89 14.27
N ILE A 77 -16.22 -8.84 14.48
CA ILE A 77 -16.69 -8.46 15.82
C ILE A 77 -17.54 -9.56 16.45
N GLU A 78 -18.45 -10.17 15.69
CA GLU A 78 -19.35 -11.21 16.18
C GLU A 78 -18.59 -12.50 16.55
N ASP A 79 -17.61 -12.89 15.73
CA ASP A 79 -16.78 -14.07 15.98
C ASP A 79 -15.96 -13.92 17.27
N ILE A 80 -15.30 -12.77 17.44
CA ILE A 80 -14.53 -12.46 18.66
C ILE A 80 -15.45 -12.42 19.89
N ALA A 81 -16.64 -11.85 19.76
CA ALA A 81 -17.61 -11.81 20.86
C ALA A 81 -18.09 -13.21 21.28
N GLY A 82 -18.24 -14.13 20.32
CA GLY A 82 -18.54 -15.54 20.60
C GLY A 82 -17.43 -16.22 21.42
N TRP A 83 -16.17 -16.10 21.00
CA TRP A 83 -15.04 -16.73 21.70
C TRP A 83 -14.90 -16.27 23.15
N LEU A 84 -15.16 -15.00 23.44
CA LEU A 84 -15.06 -14.45 24.80
C LEU A 84 -16.18 -14.96 25.72
N GLN A 85 -17.33 -15.38 25.18
CA GLN A 85 -18.42 -15.96 25.96
C GLN A 85 -18.16 -17.42 26.30
N ASP A 86 -17.50 -18.17 25.42
CA ASP A 86 -17.17 -19.59 25.63
C ASP A 86 -16.12 -19.82 26.73
N ASP A 87 -15.36 -18.79 27.11
CA ASP A 87 -14.35 -18.80 28.20
C ASP A 87 -14.93 -18.44 29.59
N THR A 88 -16.25 -18.24 29.71
CA THR A 88 -16.94 -17.90 30.99
C THR A 88 -17.92 -18.98 31.44
#